data_AF-A0AAV0IHM0-F1
#
_entry.id   AF-A0AAV0IHM0-F1
#
_cell.length_a   1.000
_cell.length_b   1.000
_cell.length_c   1.000
_cell.angle_alpha   90.00
_cell.angle_beta   90.00
_cell.angle_gamma   90.00
#
_symmetry.space_group_name_H-M   'P 1'
#
loop_
_entity.id
_entity.type
_entity.pdbx_description
1 polymer ?
#
loop_
_entity_poly.entity_id
_entity_poly.type
_entity_poly.pdbx_seq_one_letter_code
_entity_poly.pdbx_strand_id
1 'polypeptide(L)' 'MEAVLVPFVFVFIALILQAGEVKSNAEEEALTSLRNSLADPNNVLASWDPTLVTPCTWFHITCNSDNRVVRL' A
#
# COMPACT_ATOMS: atom_id res chain seq x y z
N MET A 1 30.48 -9.84 -25.47
CA MET A 1 29.06 -9.53 -25.16
C MET A 1 28.66 -10.10 -23.82
N GLU A 2 29.02 -11.35 -23.50
CA GLU A 2 28.51 -12.06 -22.30
C GLU A 2 29.15 -11.60 -20.98
N ALA A 3 30.43 -11.16 -21.01
CA ALA A 3 31.16 -10.73 -19.82
C ALA A 3 30.60 -9.47 -19.13
N VAL A 4 29.81 -8.66 -19.86
CA VAL A 4 29.18 -7.43 -19.31
C VAL A 4 27.76 -7.72 -18.78
N LEU A 5 27.13 -8.79 -19.28
CA LEU A 5 25.79 -9.19 -18.88
C LEU A 5 25.78 -9.75 -17.45
N VAL A 6 26.78 -10.58 -17.11
CA VAL A 6 26.90 -11.22 -15.78
C VAL A 6 26.92 -10.22 -14.62
N PRO A 7 27.77 -9.17 -14.61
CA PRO A 7 27.77 -8.19 -13.52
C PRO A 7 26.49 -7.36 -13.48
N PHE A 8 25.89 -7.06 -14.63
CA PHE A 8 24.63 -6.31 -14.70
C PHE A 8 23.46 -7.09 -14.09
N VAL A 9 23.39 -8.39 -14.39
CA VAL A 9 22.43 -9.32 -13.79
C VAL A 9 22.64 -9.41 -12.28
N PHE A 10 23.88 -9.50 -11.81
CA PHE A 10 24.19 -9.53 -10.38
C PHE A 10 23.77 -8.27 -9.65
N VAL A 11 24.00 -7.09 -10.24
CA VAL A 11 23.56 -5.79 -9.70
C VAL A 11 22.04 -5.71 -9.66
N PHE A 12 21.34 -6.16 -10.70
CA PHE A 12 19.88 -6.19 -10.72
C PHE A 12 19.30 -7.12 -9.65
N ILE A 13 19.84 -8.32 -9.51
CA ILE A 13 19.44 -9.27 -8.46
C ILE A 13 19.69 -8.64 -7.07
N ALA A 14 20.86 -8.04 -6.87
CA ALA A 14 21.19 -7.36 -5.63
C ALA A 14 20.25 -6.18 -5.33
N LEU A 15 19.74 -5.48 -6.35
CA LEU A 15 18.75 -4.40 -6.20
C LEU A 15 17.38 -4.95 -5.75
N ILE A 16 16.93 -6.04 -6.37
CA ILE A 16 15.64 -6.67 -6.06
C ILE A 16 15.65 -7.25 -4.64
N LEU A 17 16.78 -7.78 -4.17
CA LEU A 17 16.92 -8.28 -2.81
C LEU A 17 16.85 -7.18 -1.72
N GLN A 18 16.99 -5.90 -2.08
CA GLN A 18 16.80 -4.77 -1.16
C GLN A 18 15.38 -4.18 -1.24
N ALA A 19 14.54 -4.68 -2.15
CA ALA A 19 13.12 -4.37 -2.11
C ALA A 19 12.57 -5.03 -0.85
N GLY A 20 12.55 -4.26 0.24
CA GLY A 20 12.02 -4.68 1.52
C GLY A 20 10.59 -5.18 1.36
N GLU A 21 10.18 -6.08 2.25
CA GLU A 21 8.80 -6.55 2.33
C GLU A 21 7.87 -5.34 2.35
N VAL A 22 7.11 -5.14 1.27
CA VAL A 22 5.97 -4.23 1.29
C VAL A 22 4.99 -4.90 2.24
N LYS A 23 5.02 -4.46 3.50
CA LYS A 23 4.10 -4.92 4.52
C LYS A 23 2.73 -4.36 4.13
N SER A 24 2.04 -5.06 3.24
CA SER A 24 0.63 -4.80 2.94
C SER A 24 -0.09 -4.81 4.29
N ASN A 25 -0.55 -3.65 4.73
CA ASN A 25 -1.25 -3.59 5.99
C ASN A 25 -2.60 -4.28 5.74
N ALA A 26 -2.91 -5.36 6.45
CA ALA A 26 -4.17 -6.10 6.23
C ALA A 26 -5.40 -5.20 6.31
N GLU A 27 -5.31 -4.11 7.09
CA GLU A 27 -6.33 -3.05 7.16
C GLU A 27 -6.46 -2.28 5.84
N GLU A 28 -5.36 -1.94 5.18
CA GLU A 28 -5.34 -1.24 3.89
C GLU A 28 -5.97 -2.09 2.78
N GLU A 29 -5.62 -3.37 2.72
CA GLU A 29 -6.18 -4.30 1.73
C GLU A 29 -7.70 -4.48 1.94
N ALA A 30 -8.13 -4.65 3.19
CA ALA A 30 -9.54 -4.77 3.53
C ALA A 30 -10.35 -3.52 3.15
N LEU A 31 -9.81 -2.33 3.44
CA LEU A 31 -10.47 -1.07 3.13
C LEU A 31 -10.49 -0.76 1.62
N THR A 32 -9.42 -1.08 0.91
CA THR A 32 -9.36 -0.93 -0.55
C THR A 32 -10.37 -1.84 -1.23
N SER A 33 -10.49 -3.09 -0.75
CA SER A 33 -11.52 -4.03 -1.22
C SER A 33 -12.94 -3.51 -0.98
N LEU A 34 -13.19 -2.93 0.20
CA LEU A 34 -14.47 -2.31 0.53
C LEU A 34 -14.79 -1.14 -0.40
N ARG A 35 -13.85 -0.20 -0.60
CA ARG A 35 -14.01 0.93 -1.53
C ARG A 35 -14.39 0.45 -2.93
N ASN A 36 -13.68 -0.55 -3.46
CA ASN A 36 -13.93 -1.09 -4.80
C ASN A 36 -15.29 -1.79 -4.92
N SER A 37 -15.86 -2.23 -3.79
CA SER A 37 -17.18 -2.86 -3.72
C SER A 37 -18.33 -1.85 -3.63
N LEU A 38 -18.03 -0.57 -3.37
CA LEU A 38 -19.02 0.49 -3.20
C LEU A 38 -19.11 1.36 -4.47
N ALA A 39 -20.33 1.62 -4.93
CA ALA A 39 -20.54 2.69 -5.91
C ALA A 39 -20.49 4.03 -5.17
N ASP A 40 -19.52 4.88 -5.53
CA ASP A 40 -19.28 6.18 -4.90
C ASP A 40 -19.63 7.35 -5.84
N PRO A 41 -20.92 7.61 -6.12
CA PRO A 41 -21.33 8.65 -7.07
C PRO A 41 -21.03 10.08 -6.58
N ASN A 42 -20.78 10.26 -5.27
CA ASN A 42 -20.51 11.55 -4.65
C ASN A 42 -19.02 11.74 -4.30
N ASN A 43 -18.16 10.79 -4.67
CA ASN A 43 -16.72 10.82 -4.41
C ASN A 43 -16.37 11.04 -2.92
N VAL A 44 -17.18 10.49 -2.02
CA VAL A 44 -17.01 10.64 -0.56
C VAL A 44 -15.76 9.90 -0.09
N LEU A 45 -15.41 8.81 -0.76
CA LEU A 45 -14.25 7.99 -0.42
C LEU A 45 -12.96 8.54 -1.02
N ALA A 46 -12.94 9.67 -1.74
CA ALA A 46 -11.78 10.18 -2.49
C ALA A 46 -10.45 10.16 -1.72
N SER A 47 -10.50 10.45 -0.42
CA SER A 47 -9.34 10.50 0.49
C SER A 47 -8.71 9.14 0.81
N TRP A 48 -9.35 8.02 0.46
CA TRP A 48 -8.85 6.67 0.73
C TRP A 48 -7.71 6.28 -0.22
N ASP A 49 -6.58 6.97 -0.12
CA ASP A 49 -5.41 6.72 -0.96
C ASP A 49 -4.49 5.64 -0.37
N PRO A 50 -4.34 4.47 -1.04
CA PRO A 50 -3.49 3.36 -0.58
C PRO A 50 -1.99 3.68 -0.63
N THR A 51 -1.59 4.77 -1.28
CA THR A 51 -0.17 5.18 -1.29
C THR A 51 0.25 5.89 0.01
N LEU A 52 -0.69 6.21 0.89
CA LEU A 52 -0.42 6.83 2.18
C LEU A 52 0.00 5.79 3.21
N VAL A 53 0.91 6.21 4.10
CA VAL A 53 1.53 5.36 5.13
C VAL A 53 0.51 4.73 6.09
N THR A 54 -0.68 5.32 6.25
CA THR A 54 -1.73 4.78 7.12
C THR A 54 -3.14 5.19 6.67
N PRO A 55 -4.14 4.30 6.79
CA PRO A 55 -5.54 4.62 6.52
C PRO A 55 -6.16 5.59 7.53
N CYS A 56 -5.47 5.91 8.64
CA CYS A 56 -5.99 6.82 9.68
C CYS A 56 -6.19 8.27 9.21
N THR A 57 -5.61 8.65 8.07
CA THR A 57 -5.80 9.98 7.46
C THR A 57 -6.97 10.02 6.49
N TRP A 58 -7.61 8.89 6.21
CA TRP A 58 -8.73 8.82 5.30
C TRP A 58 -10.01 9.32 5.96
N PHE A 59 -10.90 9.97 5.20
CA PHE A 59 -12.20 10.39 5.69
C PHE A 59 -13.03 9.20 6.16
N HIS A 60 -13.78 9.43 7.23
CA HIS A 60 -14.63 8.44 7.91
C HIS A 60 -13.88 7.31 8.65
N ILE A 61 -12.57 7.19 8.48
CA ILE A 61 -11.76 6.29 9.29
C ILE A 61 -11.49 6.91 10.66
N THR A 62 -11.71 6.13 11.72
CA THR A 62 -11.29 6.45 13.09
C THR A 62 -10.30 5.40 13.56
N CYS A 63 -9.14 5.87 14.04
CA CYS A 63 -8.10 5.01 14.60
C CYS A 63 -7.97 5.15 16.11
N ASN A 64 -7.39 4.13 16.74
CA ASN A 64 -6.96 4.18 18.14
C ASN A 64 -5.57 4.85 18.28
N SER A 65 -5.04 4.88 19.51
CA SER A 65 -3.71 5.44 19.82
C SER A 65 -2.53 4.68 19.19
N ASP A 66 -2.77 3.45 18.72
CA ASP A 66 -1.77 2.59 18.07
C ASP A 66 -1.85 2.66 16.54
N ASN A 67 -2.56 3.66 15.99
CA ASN A 67 -2.82 3.83 14.56
C ASN A 67 -3.51 2.63 13.88
N ARG A 68 -4.35 1.90 14.63
CA ARG A 68 -5.19 0.83 14.11
C ARG A 68 -6.62 1.30 13.90
N VAL A 69 -7.24 0.83 12.83
CA VAL A 69 -8.60 1.19 12.47
C VAL A 69 -9.57 0.51 13.42
N VAL A 70 -10.42 1.31 14.07
CA VAL A 70 -11.45 0.82 15.00
C VAL A 70 -12.86 1.15 14.54
N ARG A 71 -13.02 2.09 13.61
CA ARG A 71 -14.32 2.48 13.06
C ARG A 71 -14.18 3.10 11.67
N LEU A 72 -15.26 2.94 10.90
CA LEU A 72 -15.51 3.43 9.55
C LEU A 72 -16.79 4.28 9.52
#